data_AF-A0A8J6AYI6-F1
#
_entry.id   AF-A0A8J6AYI6-F1
#
_cell.length_a   1.000
_cell.length_b   1.000
_cell.length_c   1.000
_cell.angle_alpha   90.00
_cell.angle_beta   90.00
_cell.angle_gamma   90.00
#
_symmetry.space_group_name_H-M   'P 1'
#
loop_
_entity.id
_entity.type
_entity.pdbx_description
1 polymer ?
#
loop_
_entity_poly.entity_id
_entity_poly.type
_entity_poly.pdbx_seq_one_letter_code
_entity_poly.pdbx_strand_id
1 'polypeptide(L)'
;MGEREAVPKKPNQPYIRFTVARRPKLKEEKPELKGTEMMSTMGAEWKDMDEEARKLYVDEYNLEKEAFDKQMAAYEAKYPNWKEEEKALKEAAKEAKNGKKAPAKKAASKKETTGAIKKRSEKGAALFKLALRKMYETETGKKLTAAQVNTQWKGVSAARTVEYASLAEELNSVIEILAEEQESETESEQTETED
;
A
#
# COMPACT_ATOMS: atom_id res chain seq x y z
N MET A 1 -26.95 -35.97 -2.71
CA MET A 1 -25.92 -34.95 -3.03
C MET A 1 -24.73 -35.27 -2.17
N GLY A 2 -23.61 -35.71 -2.75
CA GLY A 2 -22.41 -35.96 -1.96
C GLY A 2 -21.91 -34.64 -1.37
N GLU A 3 -21.80 -34.57 -0.05
CA GLU A 3 -21.11 -33.49 0.63
C GLU A 3 -19.72 -33.35 0.02
N ARG A 4 -19.48 -32.23 -0.68
CA ARG A 4 -18.14 -31.90 -1.13
C ARG A 4 -17.37 -31.50 0.11
N GLU A 5 -16.48 -32.38 0.57
CA GLU A 5 -15.55 -32.02 1.63
C GLU A 5 -14.74 -30.82 1.13
N ALA A 6 -14.72 -29.75 1.92
CA ALA A 6 -13.93 -28.59 1.57
C ALA A 6 -12.44 -28.94 1.68
N VAL A 7 -11.63 -28.39 0.77
CA VAL A 7 -10.17 -28.47 0.85
C VAL A 7 -9.74 -28.08 2.28
N PRO A 8 -9.00 -28.94 3.00
CA PRO A 8 -8.52 -28.61 4.34
C PRO A 8 -7.77 -27.27 4.31
N LYS A 9 -7.98 -26.43 5.34
CA LYS A 9 -7.35 -25.11 5.44
C LYS A 9 -6.04 -25.21 6.20
N LYS A 10 -5.01 -24.55 5.68
CA LYS A 10 -3.71 -24.46 6.37
C LYS A 10 -3.89 -23.79 7.74
N PRO A 11 -3.29 -24.33 8.81
CA PRO A 11 -3.34 -23.69 10.13
C PRO A 11 -2.62 -22.35 10.09
N ASN A 12 -3.09 -21.41 10.90
CA ASN A 12 -2.47 -20.10 11.01
C ASN A 12 -1.09 -20.24 11.66
N GLN A 13 -0.10 -19.50 11.13
CA GLN A 13 1.23 -19.41 11.72
C GLN A 13 1.15 -18.82 13.14
N PRO A 14 2.13 -19.09 14.02
CA PRO A 14 2.13 -18.65 15.42
C PRO A 14 1.86 -17.15 15.59
N TYR A 15 2.58 -16.30 14.84
CA TYR A 15 2.37 -14.85 14.85
C TYR A 15 0.95 -14.45 14.40
N ILE A 16 0.41 -15.11 13.37
CA ILE A 16 -0.94 -14.80 12.88
C ILE A 16 -1.99 -15.18 13.93
N ARG A 17 -1.83 -16.31 14.63
CA ARG A 17 -2.71 -16.69 15.74
C ARG A 17 -2.70 -15.63 16.84
N PHE A 18 -1.51 -15.22 17.26
CA PHE A 18 -1.34 -14.16 18.23
C PHE A 18 -2.04 -12.87 17.79
N THR A 19 -1.79 -12.40 16.56
CA THR A 19 -2.43 -11.17 16.06
C THR A 19 -3.95 -11.27 15.96
N VAL A 20 -4.51 -12.43 15.58
CA VAL A 20 -5.97 -12.64 15.55
C VAL A 20 -6.58 -12.55 16.95
N ALA A 21 -5.92 -13.11 17.97
CA ALA A 21 -6.37 -13.05 19.36
C ALA A 21 -6.14 -11.66 20.00
N ARG A 22 -5.05 -10.98 19.65
CA ARG A 22 -4.63 -9.70 20.24
C ARG A 22 -5.33 -8.49 19.62
N ARG A 23 -5.58 -8.51 18.31
CA ARG A 23 -6.22 -7.42 17.56
C ARG A 23 -7.56 -6.94 18.15
N PRO A 24 -8.53 -7.80 18.53
CA PRO A 24 -9.78 -7.32 19.14
C PRO A 24 -9.53 -6.60 20.46
N LYS A 25 -8.68 -7.16 21.34
CA LYS A 25 -8.30 -6.53 22.62
C LYS A 25 -7.68 -5.16 22.39
N LEU A 26 -6.73 -5.08 21.45
CA LEU A 26 -6.05 -3.82 21.14
C LEU A 26 -6.98 -2.78 20.51
N LYS A 27 -8.04 -3.22 19.82
CA LYS A 27 -9.09 -2.34 19.30
C LYS A 27 -10.01 -1.82 20.41
N GLU A 28 -10.26 -2.61 21.44
CA GLU A 28 -11.03 -2.18 22.62
C GLU A 28 -10.21 -1.22 23.49
N GLU A 29 -8.92 -1.50 23.69
CA GLU A 29 -8.00 -0.64 24.44
C GLU A 29 -7.72 0.68 23.71
N LYS A 30 -7.59 0.63 22.37
CA LYS A 30 -7.23 1.79 21.54
C LYS A 30 -8.06 1.84 20.26
N PRO A 31 -9.34 2.24 20.34
CA PRO A 31 -10.22 2.30 19.17
C PRO A 31 -9.83 3.39 18.16
N GLU A 32 -9.05 4.39 18.58
CA GLU A 32 -8.57 5.48 17.72
C GLU A 32 -7.38 5.09 16.83
N LEU A 33 -6.65 4.01 17.20
CA LEU A 33 -5.49 3.57 16.42
C LEU A 33 -5.92 3.02 15.07
N LYS A 34 -5.19 3.42 14.02
CA LYS A 34 -5.38 2.84 12.70
C LYS A 34 -4.88 1.40 12.70
N GLY A 35 -5.54 0.54 11.91
CA GLY A 35 -5.16 -0.89 11.83
C GLY A 35 -3.69 -1.13 11.47
N THR A 36 -3.04 -0.20 10.78
CA THR A 36 -1.59 -0.25 10.49
C THR A 36 -0.74 -0.07 11.75
N GLU A 37 -1.09 0.89 12.61
CA GLU A 37 -0.38 1.15 13.88
C GLU A 37 -0.62 0.01 14.86
N MET A 38 -1.83 -0.55 14.86
CA MET A 38 -2.18 -1.73 15.63
C MET A 38 -1.33 -2.94 15.23
N MET A 39 -1.15 -3.20 13.93
CA MET A 39 -0.26 -4.27 13.45
C MET A 39 1.21 -4.00 13.79
N SER A 40 1.67 -2.75 13.70
CA SER A 40 3.04 -2.40 14.10
C SER A 40 3.27 -2.67 15.60
N THR A 41 2.30 -2.32 16.43
CA THR A 41 2.34 -2.55 17.89
C THR A 41 2.37 -4.04 18.21
N MET A 42 1.48 -4.84 17.61
CA MET A 42 1.48 -6.30 17.82
C MET A 42 2.75 -6.96 17.30
N GLY A 43 3.36 -6.44 16.23
CA GLY A 43 4.64 -6.92 15.71
C GLY A 43 5.80 -6.68 16.69
N ALA A 44 5.80 -5.53 17.37
CA ALA A 44 6.75 -5.25 18.45
C ALA A 44 6.47 -6.15 19.68
N GLU A 45 5.21 -6.23 20.11
CA GLU A 45 4.79 -7.06 21.25
C GLU A 45 5.17 -8.53 21.05
N TRP A 46 5.05 -9.07 19.83
CA TRP A 46 5.50 -10.43 19.51
C TRP A 46 7.02 -10.60 19.58
N LYS A 47 7.80 -9.58 19.23
CA LYS A 47 9.26 -9.63 19.33
C LYS A 47 9.75 -9.54 20.78
N ASP A 48 9.08 -8.72 21.58
CA ASP A 48 9.35 -8.57 23.01
C ASP A 48 8.78 -9.72 23.86
N MET A 49 7.81 -10.47 23.35
CA MET A 49 7.20 -11.59 24.06
C MET A 49 8.25 -12.67 24.44
N ASP A 50 8.12 -13.22 25.64
CA ASP A 50 8.97 -14.30 26.12
C ASP A 50 9.00 -15.50 25.16
N GLU A 51 10.15 -16.16 25.09
CA GLU A 51 10.33 -17.36 24.27
C GLU A 51 9.38 -18.48 24.68
N GLU A 52 9.08 -18.62 25.98
CA GLU A 52 8.12 -19.62 26.48
C GLU A 52 6.69 -19.37 25.99
N ALA A 53 6.24 -18.11 26.04
CA ALA A 53 4.92 -17.72 25.54
C ALA A 53 4.83 -17.90 24.03
N ARG A 54 5.88 -17.53 23.28
CA ARG A 54 5.96 -17.79 21.84
C ARG A 54 5.97 -19.29 21.52
N LYS A 55 6.69 -20.08 22.33
CA LYS A 55 6.81 -21.53 22.15
C LYS A 55 5.46 -22.22 22.28
N LEU A 56 4.58 -21.78 23.18
CA LEU A 56 3.21 -22.29 23.26
C LEU A 56 2.49 -22.18 21.91
N TYR A 57 2.52 -21.01 21.27
CA TYR A 57 1.90 -20.80 19.96
C TYR A 57 2.56 -21.61 18.84
N VAL A 58 3.87 -21.84 18.93
CA VAL A 58 4.62 -22.68 17.98
C VAL A 58 4.26 -24.15 18.13
N ASP A 59 4.16 -24.65 19.37
CA ASP A 59 3.81 -26.04 19.67
C ASP A 59 2.37 -26.34 19.21
N GLU A 60 1.41 -25.44 19.49
CA GLU A 60 0.03 -25.52 18.99
C GLU A 60 0.00 -25.53 17.45
N TYR A 61 0.76 -24.65 16.80
CA TYR A 61 0.86 -24.62 15.35
C TYR A 61 1.40 -25.93 14.77
N ASN A 62 2.44 -26.50 15.38
CA ASN A 62 3.03 -27.76 14.92
C ASN A 62 2.03 -28.91 15.02
N LEU A 63 1.30 -29.01 16.13
CA LEU A 63 0.28 -30.04 16.32
C LEU A 63 -0.83 -29.95 15.27
N GLU A 64 -1.34 -28.74 15.01
CA GLU A 64 -2.36 -28.55 13.97
C GLU A 64 -1.80 -28.70 12.55
N LYS A 65 -0.52 -28.40 12.34
CA LYS A 65 0.15 -28.66 11.07
C LYS A 65 0.20 -30.16 10.78
N GLU A 66 0.55 -30.99 11.76
CA GLU A 66 0.56 -32.44 11.59
C GLU A 66 -0.84 -32.99 11.31
N ALA A 67 -1.88 -32.47 11.99
CA ALA A 67 -3.26 -32.84 11.72
C ALA A 67 -3.69 -32.43 10.30
N PHE A 68 -3.32 -31.21 9.88
CA PHE A 68 -3.57 -30.70 8.55
C PHE A 68 -2.88 -31.53 7.47
N ASP A 69 -1.62 -31.90 7.66
CA ASP A 69 -0.86 -32.70 6.70
C ASP A 69 -1.53 -34.08 6.49
N LYS A 70 -2.02 -34.71 7.56
CA LYS A 70 -2.79 -35.97 7.48
C LYS A 70 -4.14 -35.79 6.74
N GLN A 71 -4.88 -34.73 7.06
CA GLN A 71 -6.15 -34.42 6.40
C GLN A 71 -5.95 -34.10 4.92
N MET A 72 -4.92 -33.33 4.59
CA MET A 72 -4.56 -33.04 3.21
C MET A 72 -4.18 -34.30 2.47
N ALA A 73 -3.32 -35.16 3.02
CA ALA A 73 -2.95 -36.41 2.35
C ALA A 73 -4.17 -37.29 2.04
N ALA A 74 -5.12 -37.40 2.97
CA ALA A 74 -6.38 -38.11 2.74
C ALA A 74 -7.25 -37.41 1.67
N TYR A 75 -7.27 -36.08 1.68
CA TYR A 75 -8.01 -35.27 0.71
C TYR A 75 -7.41 -35.38 -0.70
N GLU A 76 -6.09 -35.32 -0.84
CA GLU A 76 -5.39 -35.47 -2.13
C GLU A 76 -5.60 -36.88 -2.71
N ALA A 77 -5.62 -37.91 -1.86
CA ALA A 77 -5.91 -39.28 -2.28
C ALA A 77 -7.36 -39.44 -2.77
N LYS A 78 -8.31 -38.74 -2.14
CA LYS A 78 -9.73 -38.78 -2.51
C LYS A 78 -10.06 -37.91 -3.72
N TYR A 79 -9.30 -36.83 -3.93
CA TYR A 79 -9.53 -35.83 -4.98
C TYR A 79 -8.24 -35.56 -5.78
N PRO A 80 -7.88 -36.42 -6.76
CA PRO A 80 -6.63 -36.27 -7.51
C PRO A 80 -6.52 -34.95 -8.30
N ASN A 81 -7.66 -34.38 -8.72
CA ASN A 81 -7.72 -33.12 -9.48
C ASN A 81 -7.96 -31.88 -8.60
N TRP A 82 -7.80 -31.99 -7.28
CA TRP A 82 -8.12 -30.89 -6.35
C TRP A 82 -7.34 -29.59 -6.63
N LYS A 83 -6.12 -29.69 -7.17
CA LYS A 83 -5.30 -28.52 -7.54
C LYS A 83 -5.90 -27.71 -8.68
N GLU A 84 -6.48 -28.40 -9.68
CA GLU A 84 -7.16 -27.74 -10.79
C GLU A 84 -8.47 -27.12 -10.33
N GLU A 85 -9.20 -27.80 -9.46
CA GLU A 85 -10.44 -27.30 -8.87
C GLU A 85 -10.18 -26.07 -7.97
N GLU A 86 -9.11 -26.08 -7.17
CA GLU A 86 -8.68 -24.94 -6.35
C GLU A 86 -8.28 -23.74 -7.23
N LYS A 87 -7.53 -24.00 -8.32
CA LYS A 87 -7.15 -22.98 -9.29
C LYS A 87 -8.39 -22.38 -9.96
N ALA A 88 -9.34 -23.21 -10.38
CA ALA A 88 -10.60 -22.76 -10.96
C ALA A 88 -11.42 -21.93 -9.96
N LEU A 89 -11.48 -22.33 -8.68
CA LEU A 89 -12.14 -21.56 -7.62
C LEU A 89 -11.46 -20.21 -7.38
N LYS A 90 -10.12 -20.16 -7.39
CA LYS A 90 -9.34 -18.92 -7.21
C LYS A 90 -9.52 -17.97 -8.39
N GLU A 91 -9.48 -18.48 -9.61
CA GLU A 91 -9.71 -17.68 -10.83
C GLU A 91 -11.17 -17.20 -10.88
N ALA A 92 -12.16 -18.05 -10.60
CA ALA A 92 -13.56 -17.63 -10.51
C ALA A 92 -13.78 -16.58 -9.40
N ALA A 93 -13.13 -16.71 -8.23
CA ALA A 93 -13.20 -15.72 -7.16
C ALA A 93 -12.51 -14.40 -7.54
N LYS A 94 -11.42 -14.46 -8.32
CA LYS A 94 -10.72 -13.29 -8.85
C LYS A 94 -11.57 -12.58 -9.91
N GLU A 95 -12.18 -13.33 -10.83
CA GLU A 95 -13.12 -12.78 -11.81
C GLU A 95 -14.37 -12.19 -11.14
N ALA A 96 -14.93 -12.82 -10.11
CA ALA A 96 -16.04 -12.26 -9.34
C ALA A 96 -15.68 -10.98 -8.57
N LYS A 97 -14.46 -10.89 -8.03
CA LYS A 97 -13.92 -9.67 -7.40
C LYS A 97 -13.61 -8.58 -8.42
N ASN A 98 -13.22 -8.95 -9.63
CA ASN A 98 -12.92 -8.00 -10.71
C ASN A 98 -14.21 -7.50 -11.40
N GLY A 99 -15.25 -8.34 -11.51
CA GLY A 99 -16.57 -8.00 -12.05
C GLY A 99 -17.44 -7.14 -11.12
N LYS A 100 -17.24 -7.21 -9.80
CA LYS A 100 -17.85 -6.26 -8.83
C LYS A 100 -17.20 -4.87 -8.81
N LYS A 101 -16.14 -4.64 -9.60
CA LYS A 101 -15.62 -3.30 -9.87
C LYS A 101 -16.11 -2.82 -11.23
N ALA A 102 -17.21 -2.10 -11.27
CA ALA A 102 -17.37 -1.02 -12.26
C ALA A 102 -16.10 -0.13 -12.22
N PRO A 103 -15.68 0.50 -13.33
CA PRO A 103 -14.36 1.11 -13.46
C PRO A 103 -14.25 2.40 -12.63
N ALA A 104 -13.97 2.24 -11.34
CA ALA A 104 -13.47 3.30 -10.48
C ALA A 104 -12.54 2.65 -9.45
N LYS A 105 -11.29 3.11 -9.42
CA LYS A 105 -10.19 2.72 -8.52
C LYS A 105 -9.34 1.52 -8.99
N LYS A 106 -8.57 1.76 -10.06
CA LYS A 106 -7.11 1.54 -10.03
C LYS A 106 -6.41 2.90 -9.99
N ALA A 107 -6.13 3.40 -8.79
CA ALA A 107 -5.01 4.28 -8.49
C ALA A 107 -5.00 4.57 -6.98
N ALA A 108 -3.80 4.71 -6.41
CA ALA A 108 -3.48 5.05 -5.02
C ALA A 108 -3.52 3.90 -3.99
N SER A 109 -2.36 3.26 -3.79
CA SER A 109 -1.53 3.61 -2.63
C SER A 109 -0.16 2.92 -2.72
N LYS A 110 0.88 3.69 -3.08
CA LYS A 110 2.16 3.56 -2.39
C LYS A 110 2.48 4.96 -1.86
N LYS A 111 2.43 5.01 -0.53
CA LYS A 111 2.64 6.15 0.34
C LYS A 111 4.12 6.51 0.37
N GLU A 112 4.34 7.78 0.67
CA GLU A 112 5.58 8.53 0.77
C GLU A 112 6.68 7.83 1.61
N THR A 113 7.92 7.96 1.15
CA THR A 113 9.11 8.02 2.01
C THR A 113 9.70 9.41 1.86
N THR A 114 9.76 10.13 2.98
CA THR A 114 10.48 11.38 3.20
C THR A 114 11.97 11.20 2.93
N GLY A 115 12.60 12.23 2.35
CA GLY A 115 14.05 12.44 2.36
C GLY A 115 14.73 12.22 1.01
N ALA A 116 15.49 13.23 0.57
CA ALA A 116 16.27 13.33 -0.66
C ALA A 116 15.48 13.76 -1.91
N ILE A 117 15.82 14.96 -2.37
CA ILE A 117 15.55 15.57 -3.67
C ILE A 117 15.59 14.47 -4.74
N LYS A 118 14.48 14.25 -5.44
CA LYS A 118 14.48 13.35 -6.61
C LYS A 118 13.61 13.92 -7.72
N LYS A 119 14.28 14.57 -8.68
CA LYS A 119 13.90 14.73 -10.10
C LYS A 119 12.71 13.82 -10.44
N ARG A 120 11.48 14.33 -10.41
CA ARG A 120 10.30 13.57 -10.87
C ARG A 120 9.36 14.53 -11.58
N SER A 121 9.45 14.52 -12.91
CA SER A 121 8.51 15.15 -13.85
C SER A 121 7.05 14.99 -13.36
N GLU A 122 6.47 16.09 -12.87
CA GLU A 122 5.08 16.17 -12.45
C GLU A 122 4.25 16.69 -13.63
N LYS A 123 3.50 15.78 -14.28
CA LYS A 123 2.54 16.13 -15.33
C LYS A 123 1.57 17.23 -14.81
N GLY A 124 1.37 18.29 -15.60
CA GLY A 124 0.84 19.62 -15.18
C GLY A 124 -0.44 19.67 -14.32
N ALA A 125 -1.23 18.61 -14.27
CA ALA A 125 -2.37 18.51 -13.35
C ALA A 125 -1.96 18.48 -11.86
N ALA A 126 -0.75 18.00 -11.52
CA ALA A 126 -0.25 17.99 -10.15
C ALA A 126 0.16 19.40 -9.69
N LEU A 127 0.92 20.10 -10.55
CA LEU A 127 1.35 21.49 -10.33
C LEU A 127 0.15 22.43 -10.20
N PHE A 128 -0.85 22.28 -11.08
CA PHE A 128 -2.07 23.07 -11.00
C PHE A 128 -2.79 22.90 -9.65
N LYS A 129 -2.91 21.67 -9.16
CA LYS A 129 -3.59 21.39 -7.87
C LYS A 129 -2.83 21.96 -6.69
N LEU A 130 -1.50 21.99 -6.77
CA LEU A 130 -0.65 22.59 -5.75
C LEU A 130 -0.78 24.13 -5.79
N ALA A 131 -0.71 24.73 -6.98
CA ALA A 131 -0.85 26.17 -7.18
C ALA A 131 -2.23 26.68 -6.72
N LEU A 132 -3.31 26.01 -7.10
CA LEU A 132 -4.67 26.35 -6.64
C LEU A 132 -4.80 26.31 -5.12
N ARG A 133 -4.26 25.26 -4.50
CA ARG A 133 -4.33 25.12 -3.04
C ARG A 133 -3.59 26.27 -2.36
N LYS A 134 -2.40 26.62 -2.88
CA LYS A 134 -1.57 27.70 -2.34
C LYS A 134 -2.25 29.07 -2.48
N MET A 135 -2.76 29.41 -3.67
CA MET A 135 -3.46 30.70 -3.90
C MET A 135 -4.66 30.88 -2.97
N TYR A 136 -5.49 29.85 -2.84
CA TYR A 136 -6.68 29.95 -2.00
C TYR A 136 -6.35 29.94 -0.50
N GLU A 137 -5.30 29.22 -0.08
CA GLU A 137 -4.80 29.29 1.29
C GLU A 137 -4.26 30.68 1.61
N THR A 138 -3.61 31.36 0.65
CA THR A 138 -3.15 32.75 0.83
C THR A 138 -4.30 33.77 0.85
N GLU A 139 -5.37 33.57 0.07
CA GLU A 139 -6.51 34.50 0.03
C GLU A 139 -7.51 34.30 1.17
N THR A 140 -7.73 33.06 1.60
CA THR A 140 -8.79 32.73 2.57
C THR A 140 -8.28 32.23 3.92
N GLY A 141 -6.97 31.99 4.05
CA GLY A 141 -6.35 31.40 5.23
C GLY A 141 -6.75 29.94 5.49
N LYS A 142 -7.49 29.31 4.56
CA LYS A 142 -8.05 27.97 4.72
C LYS A 142 -7.57 27.04 3.62
N LYS A 143 -7.23 25.81 3.99
CA LYS A 143 -6.84 24.75 3.05
C LYS A 143 -8.08 24.18 2.36
N LEU A 144 -8.11 24.18 1.02
CA LEU A 144 -9.15 23.42 0.32
C LEU A 144 -8.99 21.92 0.60
N THR A 145 -10.13 21.27 0.80
CA THR A 145 -10.20 19.81 0.80
C THR A 145 -9.99 19.25 -0.60
N ALA A 146 -9.51 18.01 -0.71
CA ALA A 146 -9.27 17.35 -1.99
C ALA A 146 -10.53 17.25 -2.87
N ALA A 147 -11.72 17.16 -2.26
CA ALA A 147 -12.99 17.17 -2.97
C ALA A 147 -13.26 18.54 -3.60
N GLN A 148 -13.04 19.63 -2.86
CA GLN A 148 -13.21 20.99 -3.37
C GLN A 148 -12.22 21.32 -4.49
N VAL A 149 -10.95 20.92 -4.34
CA VAL A 149 -9.93 21.08 -5.40
C VAL A 149 -10.35 20.34 -6.68
N ASN A 150 -10.92 19.13 -6.56
CA ASN A 150 -11.32 18.34 -7.71
C ASN A 150 -12.61 18.86 -8.37
N THR A 151 -13.54 19.41 -7.59
CA THR A 151 -14.73 20.09 -8.10
C THR A 151 -14.37 21.39 -8.82
N GLN A 152 -13.44 22.18 -8.25
CA GLN A 152 -12.90 23.37 -8.90
C GLN A 152 -12.20 23.02 -10.22
N TRP A 153 -11.37 21.97 -10.24
CA TRP A 153 -10.72 21.48 -11.48
C TRP A 153 -11.71 21.08 -12.58
N LYS A 154 -12.82 20.43 -12.22
CA LYS A 154 -13.88 20.06 -13.19
C LYS A 154 -14.65 21.26 -13.75
N GLY A 155 -14.62 22.40 -13.05
CA GLY A 155 -15.24 23.66 -13.50
C GLY A 155 -14.28 24.60 -14.22
N VAL A 156 -12.99 24.28 -14.31
CA VAL A 156 -12.01 25.08 -15.04
C VAL A 156 -12.24 24.85 -16.53
N SER A 157 -12.70 25.89 -17.22
CA SER A 157 -12.88 25.90 -18.68
C SER A 157 -11.60 25.45 -19.40
N ALA A 158 -11.75 24.73 -20.51
CA ALA A 158 -10.67 24.19 -21.35
C ALA A 158 -9.62 25.25 -21.76
N ALA A 159 -9.98 26.54 -21.75
CA ALA A 159 -9.04 27.64 -21.99
C ALA A 159 -7.97 27.78 -20.89
N ARG A 160 -8.34 27.63 -19.60
CA ARG A 160 -7.38 27.76 -18.49
C ARG A 160 -6.47 26.53 -18.38
N THR A 161 -6.94 25.35 -18.80
CA THR A 161 -6.10 24.14 -18.79
C THR A 161 -4.88 24.24 -19.71
N VAL A 162 -4.92 25.11 -20.74
CA VAL A 162 -3.79 25.38 -21.63
C VAL A 162 -2.75 26.28 -20.96
N GLU A 163 -3.18 27.31 -20.22
CA GLU A 163 -2.26 28.18 -19.46
C GLU A 163 -1.43 27.39 -18.44
N TYR A 164 -2.06 26.46 -17.73
CA TYR A 164 -1.35 25.61 -16.76
C TYR A 164 -0.55 24.47 -17.40
N ALA A 165 -0.85 24.10 -18.64
CA ALA A 165 -0.01 23.19 -19.40
C ALA A 165 1.31 23.87 -19.80
N SER A 166 1.24 25.12 -20.26
CA SER A 166 2.42 25.94 -20.58
C SER A 166 3.31 26.17 -19.35
N LEU A 167 2.71 26.53 -18.22
CA LEU A 167 3.43 26.74 -16.96
C LEU A 167 4.14 25.48 -16.45
N ALA A 168 3.63 24.30 -16.79
CA ALA A 168 4.24 23.02 -16.43
C ALA A 168 5.47 22.70 -17.29
N GLU A 169 5.50 23.14 -18.55
CA GLU A 169 6.68 23.00 -19.41
C GLU A 169 7.80 23.94 -18.96
N GLU A 170 7.47 25.19 -18.61
CA GLU A 170 8.44 26.14 -18.05
C GLU A 170 9.08 25.61 -16.76
N LEU A 171 8.27 25.04 -15.86
CA LEU A 171 8.81 24.47 -14.62
C LEU A 171 9.70 23.25 -14.88
N ASN A 172 9.38 22.42 -15.88
CA ASN A 172 10.22 21.29 -16.25
C ASN A 172 11.58 21.75 -16.78
N SER A 173 11.60 22.80 -17.61
CA SER A 173 12.84 23.42 -18.11
C SER A 173 13.72 23.97 -16.97
N VAL A 174 13.13 24.68 -16.01
CA VAL A 174 13.87 25.19 -14.85
C VAL A 174 14.47 24.07 -14.00
N ILE A 175 13.76 22.95 -13.83
CA ILE A 175 14.28 21.78 -13.10
C ILE A 175 15.46 21.13 -13.84
N GLU A 176 15.42 21.11 -15.17
CA GLU A 176 16.49 20.56 -16.01
C GLU A 176 17.75 21.44 -15.93
N ILE A 177 17.59 22.76 -15.92
CA ILE A 177 18.71 23.71 -15.75
C ILE A 177 19.36 23.57 -14.36
N LEU A 178 18.55 23.60 -13.29
CA LEU A 178 19.06 23.47 -11.92
C LEU A 178 19.72 22.11 -11.67
N ALA A 179 19.29 21.09 -12.41
CA ALA A 179 19.88 19.77 -12.37
C ALA A 179 21.28 19.71 -13.03
N GLU A 180 21.48 20.49 -14.09
CA GLU A 180 22.75 20.59 -14.82
C GLU A 180 23.76 21.43 -14.01
N GLU A 181 23.32 22.51 -13.36
CA GLU A 181 24.15 23.33 -12.47
C GLU A 181 24.72 22.52 -11.29
N GLN A 182 23.89 21.69 -10.64
CA GLN A 182 24.32 20.85 -9.53
C GLN A 182 25.29 19.73 -9.95
N GLU A 183 25.23 19.27 -11.21
CA GLU A 183 26.20 18.29 -11.74
C GLU A 183 27.54 18.99 -12.03
N SER A 184 27.53 20.25 -12.51
CA SER A 184 28.75 21.04 -12.72
C SER A 184 29.47 21.49 -11.43
N GLU A 185 28.74 21.74 -10.34
CA GLU A 185 29.33 22.07 -9.03
C GLU A 185 30.01 20.85 -8.39
N THR A 186 29.53 19.62 -8.66
CA THR A 186 30.16 18.39 -8.14
C THR A 186 31.42 17.96 -8.89
N GLU A 187 31.59 18.37 -10.15
CA GLU A 187 32.78 18.03 -10.95
C GLU A 187 33.94 19.01 -10.70
N SER A 188 33.64 20.25 -10.29
CA SER A 188 34.66 21.26 -9.97
C SER A 188 35.31 21.04 -8.60
N GLU A 189 34.59 20.51 -7.60
CA GLU A 189 35.11 20.25 -6.25
C GLU A 189 36.04 19.01 -6.18
N GLN A 190 36.02 18.13 -7.20
CA GLN A 190 36.93 16.98 -7.29
C GLN A 190 38.29 17.29 -7.93
N THR A 191 38.47 18.47 -8.55
CA THR A 191 39.74 18.82 -9.23
C THR A 191 40.67 19.69 -8.38
N GLU A 192 40.25 20.17 -7.20
CA GLU A 192 41.05 21.04 -6.32
C GLU A 192 41.69 20.29 -5.12
N THR A 193 41.49 18.96 -4.98
CA THR A 193 42.05 18.16 -3.87
C THR A 193 43.20 17.22 -4.25
N GLU A 194 43.71 17.30 -5.48
CA GLU A 194 44.81 16.45 -5.96
C GLU A 194 46.01 17.26 -6.52
N ASP A 195 46.41 18.33 -5.81
CA ASP A 195 47.75 18.93 -5.91
C ASP A 195 48.49 18.88 -4.55
#